data_AF-A0A099TB12-F1
#
_entry.id   AF-A0A099TB12-F1
#
_cell.length_a   1.000
_cell.length_b   1.000
_cell.length_c   1.000
_cell.angle_alpha   90.00
_cell.angle_beta   90.00
_cell.angle_gamma   90.00
#
_symmetry.space_group_name_H-M   'P 1'
#
loop_
_entity.id
_entity.type
_entity.pdbx_description
1 polymer ?
#
loop_
_entity_poly.entity_id
_entity_poly.type
_entity_poly.pdbx_seq_one_letter_code
_entity_poly.pdbx_strand_id
1 'polypeptide(L)'
;MFKTLKTTLVAAGMLAASASLAFAVTITQSNVIPNTPVANPLADSFGLIASAPAGATAFIAENVVGNVTAKPNQRLSPWTGTLNVDDPASVFTAVSRNTEATYTLTGNAMGVISFIWGSPDTYNDLEIKLAGGGGTVTINGADPALQPIFPSPGLGRGAVLVTVTDTVGAGFESITFRSTGLPAFEFANLTMAAVPLPASLPLLFAGLGGIAFMRSRRKKS
;
A
#
# COMPACT_ATOMS: atom_id res chain seq x y z
N MET A 1 -1.70 14.24 -71.38
CA MET A 1 -0.52 13.55 -70.82
C MET A 1 0.08 14.46 -69.76
N PHE A 2 -0.22 14.25 -68.48
CA PHE A 2 0.59 14.64 -67.30
C PHE A 2 -0.09 13.99 -66.07
N LYS A 3 0.54 12.94 -65.54
CA LYS A 3 0.19 12.33 -64.25
C LYS A 3 0.98 13.08 -63.18
N THR A 4 0.29 13.64 -62.18
CA THR A 4 0.96 14.22 -61.00
C THR A 4 0.68 13.33 -59.79
N LEU A 5 1.77 12.82 -59.23
CA LEU A 5 1.88 11.95 -58.05
C LEU A 5 1.15 12.55 -56.84
N LYS A 6 0.27 11.77 -56.20
CA LYS A 6 -0.22 12.06 -54.85
C LYS A 6 0.73 11.40 -53.85
N THR A 7 1.67 12.17 -53.33
CA THR A 7 2.55 11.76 -52.23
C THR A 7 1.74 11.79 -50.95
N THR A 8 1.47 10.61 -50.37
CA THR A 8 0.79 10.50 -49.06
C THR A 8 1.88 10.42 -48.01
N LEU A 9 2.07 11.49 -47.24
CA LEU A 9 3.02 11.53 -46.13
C LEU A 9 2.47 10.65 -44.99
N VAL A 10 3.17 9.57 -44.65
CA VAL A 10 2.90 8.78 -43.44
C VAL A 10 3.50 9.55 -42.26
N ALA A 11 2.64 10.21 -41.48
CA ALA A 11 3.04 10.78 -40.19
C ALA A 11 3.20 9.64 -39.18
N ALA A 12 4.42 9.12 -39.04
CA ALA A 12 4.78 8.27 -37.92
C ALA A 12 4.85 9.14 -36.66
N GLY A 13 3.86 9.01 -35.79
CA GLY A 13 3.78 9.71 -34.52
C GLY A 13 4.96 9.36 -33.63
N MET A 14 5.83 10.34 -33.37
CA MET A 14 6.82 10.27 -32.32
C MET A 14 6.10 10.46 -30.98
N LEU A 15 5.68 9.35 -30.35
CA LEU A 15 5.36 9.35 -28.93
C LEU A 15 6.69 9.23 -28.18
N ALA A 16 7.32 10.38 -27.90
CA ALA A 16 8.45 10.43 -26.98
C ALA A 16 7.92 10.12 -25.58
N ALA A 17 8.06 8.87 -25.15
CA ALA A 17 7.82 8.49 -23.77
C ALA A 17 8.92 9.13 -22.91
N SER A 18 8.59 10.23 -22.24
CA SER A 18 9.33 10.66 -21.05
C SER A 18 9.20 9.54 -20.02
N ALA A 19 10.25 8.74 -19.84
CA ALA A 19 10.33 7.79 -18.75
C ALA A 19 10.45 8.59 -17.45
N SER A 20 9.33 8.92 -16.82
CA SER A 20 9.34 9.28 -15.41
C SER A 20 9.86 8.07 -14.63
N LEU A 21 10.76 8.29 -13.67
CA LEU A 21 11.13 7.26 -12.70
C LEU A 21 9.84 6.83 -12.00
N ALA A 22 9.29 5.69 -12.39
CA ALA A 22 8.10 5.15 -11.76
C ALA A 22 8.53 4.60 -10.40
N PHE A 23 8.04 5.22 -9.32
CA PHE A 23 8.11 4.60 -8.01
C PHE A 23 7.36 3.28 -8.06
N ALA A 24 7.92 2.23 -7.49
CA ALA A 24 7.34 0.89 -7.52
C ALA A 24 6.01 0.79 -6.76
N VAL A 25 5.71 1.77 -5.91
CA VAL A 25 4.40 1.94 -5.27
C VAL A 25 3.96 3.40 -5.31
N THR A 26 2.65 3.62 -5.24
CA THR A 26 2.03 4.92 -4.95
C THR A 26 1.36 4.85 -3.58
N ILE A 27 1.51 5.91 -2.78
CA ILE A 27 0.89 6.05 -1.46
C ILE A 27 -0.16 7.16 -1.55
N THR A 28 -1.38 6.85 -1.12
CA THR A 28 -2.43 7.86 -0.93
C THR A 28 -2.91 7.84 0.51
N GLN A 29 -3.44 8.98 0.96
CA GLN A 29 -3.89 9.14 2.34
C GLN A 29 -5.20 9.92 2.43
N SER A 30 -5.95 9.66 3.50
CA SER A 30 -7.23 10.31 3.80
C SER A 30 -7.38 10.53 5.30
N ASN A 31 -7.85 11.72 5.69
CA ASN A 31 -8.29 12.04 7.04
C ASN A 31 -9.76 11.63 7.29
N VAL A 32 -10.46 11.18 6.24
CA VAL A 32 -11.75 10.51 6.37
C VAL A 32 -11.46 9.05 6.70
N ILE A 33 -11.59 8.73 7.98
CA ILE A 33 -11.31 7.40 8.54
C ILE A 33 -12.62 6.64 8.66
N PRO A 34 -12.71 5.37 8.18
CA PRO A 34 -13.86 4.53 8.44
C PRO A 34 -14.13 4.41 9.95
N ASN A 35 -15.39 4.57 10.36
CA ASN A 35 -15.82 4.49 11.75
C ASN A 35 -16.39 3.11 12.14
N THR A 36 -16.43 2.17 11.20
CA THR A 36 -16.83 0.78 11.46
C THR A 36 -15.57 -0.05 11.67
N PRO A 37 -15.31 -0.56 12.88
CA PRO A 37 -14.17 -1.43 13.11
C PRO A 37 -14.34 -2.76 12.39
N VAL A 38 -13.29 -3.22 11.73
CA VAL A 38 -13.21 -4.52 11.07
C VAL A 38 -11.98 -5.23 11.60
N ALA A 39 -12.14 -6.49 12.01
CA ALA A 39 -11.02 -7.30 12.44
C ALA A 39 -10.02 -7.45 11.28
N ASN A 40 -8.75 -7.17 11.57
CA ASN A 40 -7.65 -7.44 10.67
C ASN A 40 -7.55 -8.95 10.41
N PRO A 41 -7.01 -9.38 9.25
CA PRO A 41 -6.49 -10.72 9.12
C PRO A 41 -5.44 -10.97 10.23
N LEU A 42 -5.25 -12.23 10.59
CA LEU A 42 -4.15 -12.63 11.47
C LEU A 42 -2.84 -12.64 10.67
N ALA A 43 -1.75 -12.25 11.30
CA ALA A 43 -0.42 -12.32 10.73
C ALA A 43 0.03 -13.78 10.61
N ASP A 44 0.82 -14.08 9.58
CA ASP A 44 1.35 -15.42 9.35
C ASP A 44 2.57 -15.69 10.25
N SER A 45 3.31 -14.64 10.62
CA SER A 45 4.48 -14.77 11.47
C SER A 45 4.77 -13.52 12.30
N PHE A 46 5.48 -13.75 13.40
CA PHE A 46 5.95 -12.74 14.33
C PHE A 46 7.46 -12.84 14.53
N GLY A 47 8.12 -11.69 14.64
CA GLY A 47 9.57 -11.61 14.83
C GLY A 47 9.97 -10.73 16.00
N LEU A 48 11.06 -11.10 16.67
CA LEU A 48 11.82 -10.21 17.54
C LEU A 48 12.90 -9.51 16.70
N ILE A 49 12.97 -8.19 16.76
CA ILE A 49 14.05 -7.43 16.13
C ILE A 49 15.28 -7.54 17.06
N ALA A 50 16.41 -8.01 16.52
CA ALA A 50 17.62 -8.36 17.26
C ALA A 50 18.25 -7.22 18.10
N SER A 51 17.78 -5.98 17.96
CA SER A 51 18.21 -4.80 18.72
C SER A 51 17.40 -4.54 19.99
N ALA A 52 16.51 -5.44 20.41
CA ALA A 52 15.73 -5.25 21.63
C ALA A 52 16.60 -5.25 22.90
N PRO A 53 16.55 -4.20 23.74
CA PRO A 53 17.21 -4.24 25.05
C PRO A 53 16.68 -5.41 25.89
N ALA A 54 17.57 -6.07 26.64
CA ALA A 54 17.18 -7.12 27.57
C ALA A 54 16.09 -6.63 28.54
N GLY A 55 15.00 -7.38 28.67
CA GLY A 55 13.83 -7.00 29.49
C GLY A 55 12.78 -6.14 28.78
N ALA A 56 12.92 -5.89 27.47
CA ALA A 56 11.82 -5.36 26.68
C ALA A 56 10.68 -6.38 26.61
N THR A 57 9.48 -6.01 27.09
CA THR A 57 8.26 -6.77 26.84
C THR A 57 7.85 -6.58 25.39
N ALA A 58 8.30 -7.50 24.54
CA ALA A 58 7.84 -7.68 23.18
C ALA A 58 6.48 -8.40 23.20
N PHE A 59 5.48 -7.81 22.55
CA PHE A 59 4.17 -8.39 22.31
C PHE A 59 3.64 -7.99 20.94
N ILE A 60 2.74 -8.82 20.42
CA ILE A 60 1.88 -8.46 19.30
C ILE A 60 0.46 -8.74 19.77
N ALA A 61 -0.38 -7.72 19.70
CA ALA A 61 -1.74 -7.75 20.17
C ALA A 61 -2.65 -7.63 18.95
N GLU A 62 -3.06 -8.76 18.38
CA GLU A 62 -3.93 -8.79 17.21
C GLU A 62 -5.40 -8.67 17.59
N ASN A 63 -6.14 -7.88 16.82
CA ASN A 63 -7.59 -7.73 16.97
C ASN A 63 -8.05 -7.48 18.42
N VAL A 64 -7.29 -6.69 19.16
CA VAL A 64 -7.60 -6.34 20.53
C VAL A 64 -8.62 -5.21 20.58
N VAL A 65 -9.43 -5.24 21.64
CA VAL A 65 -10.40 -4.19 21.95
C VAL A 65 -9.90 -3.37 23.13
N GLY A 66 -10.02 -2.05 23.01
CA GLY A 66 -9.73 -1.11 24.07
C GLY A 66 -8.24 -0.75 24.21
N ASN A 67 -8.03 0.33 24.98
CA ASN A 67 -6.72 0.96 25.14
C ASN A 67 -5.98 0.42 26.36
N VAL A 68 -4.65 0.35 26.26
CA VAL A 68 -3.76 0.23 27.42
C VAL A 68 -2.82 1.43 27.42
N THR A 69 -2.93 2.27 28.44
CA THR A 69 -2.09 3.47 28.60
C THR A 69 -0.83 3.21 29.41
N ALA A 70 -0.78 2.09 30.15
CA ALA A 70 0.34 1.74 31.01
C ALA A 70 1.53 1.19 30.20
N LYS A 71 2.70 1.81 30.37
CA LYS A 71 3.98 1.26 29.90
C LYS A 71 4.38 0.04 30.74
N PRO A 72 5.09 -0.95 30.17
CA PRO A 72 5.63 -0.99 28.80
C PRO A 72 4.63 -1.47 27.73
N ASN A 73 3.42 -1.90 28.11
CA ASN A 73 2.44 -2.50 27.21
C ASN A 73 1.46 -1.47 26.60
N GLN A 74 1.93 -0.24 26.41
CA GLN A 74 1.09 0.83 25.90
C GLN A 74 0.65 0.49 24.47
N ARG A 75 -0.65 0.55 24.24
CA ARG A 75 -1.30 0.42 22.93
C ARG A 75 -2.56 1.27 22.92
N LEU A 76 -2.73 2.07 21.88
CA LEU A 76 -3.90 2.92 21.72
C LEU A 76 -4.61 2.57 20.42
N SER A 77 -5.92 2.45 20.48
CA SER A 77 -6.78 2.34 19.31
C SER A 77 -6.50 3.50 18.36
N PRO A 78 -6.36 3.26 17.03
CA PRO A 78 -6.15 4.33 16.06
C PRO A 78 -7.22 5.43 16.11
N TRP A 79 -8.42 5.12 16.59
CA TRP A 79 -9.50 6.08 16.73
C TRP A 79 -9.41 6.92 18.01
N THR A 80 -8.53 6.58 18.95
CA THR A 80 -8.37 7.32 20.20
C THR A 80 -8.10 8.80 19.95
N GLY A 81 -8.98 9.68 20.43
CA GLY A 81 -8.82 11.13 20.27
C GLY A 81 -9.17 11.65 18.87
N THR A 82 -9.72 10.80 17.99
CA THR A 82 -10.30 11.23 16.71
C THR A 82 -11.68 11.82 16.97
N LEU A 83 -11.87 13.11 16.65
CA LEU A 83 -13.16 13.80 16.80
C LEU A 83 -14.27 13.03 16.04
N ASN A 84 -15.34 12.68 16.77
CA ASN A 84 -16.50 11.92 16.29
C ASN A 84 -16.28 10.42 16.03
N VAL A 85 -15.16 9.83 16.51
CA VAL A 85 -14.94 8.39 16.47
C VAL A 85 -14.39 7.90 17.81
N ASP A 86 -15.17 8.03 18.88
CA ASP A 86 -14.88 7.34 20.14
C ASP A 86 -15.59 5.99 20.12
N ASP A 87 -14.89 4.93 19.69
CA ASP A 87 -15.49 3.59 19.62
C ASP A 87 -14.98 2.67 20.75
N PRO A 88 -15.81 2.38 21.78
CA PRO A 88 -15.49 1.40 22.82
C PRO A 88 -15.36 -0.04 22.29
N ALA A 89 -15.77 -0.31 21.05
CA ALA A 89 -15.62 -1.58 20.34
C ALA A 89 -14.50 -1.55 19.27
N SER A 90 -13.65 -0.50 19.26
CA SER A 90 -12.54 -0.42 18.31
C SER A 90 -11.64 -1.66 18.39
N VAL A 91 -11.54 -2.38 17.28
CA VAL A 91 -10.68 -3.55 17.11
C VAL A 91 -9.47 -3.15 16.27
N PHE A 92 -8.27 -3.46 16.76
CA PHE A 92 -7.02 -3.07 16.10
C PHE A 92 -5.90 -4.05 16.42
N THR A 93 -4.82 -3.97 15.64
CA THR A 93 -3.56 -4.66 15.91
C THR A 93 -2.53 -3.69 16.42
N ALA A 94 -1.78 -4.07 17.45
CA ALA A 94 -0.62 -3.32 17.94
C ALA A 94 0.64 -4.18 17.89
N VAL A 95 1.66 -3.68 17.19
CA VAL A 95 2.99 -4.28 17.11
C VAL A 95 3.92 -3.52 18.04
N SER A 96 4.30 -4.14 19.14
CA SER A 96 5.05 -3.46 20.20
C SER A 96 6.52 -3.17 19.81
N ARG A 97 7.22 -2.54 20.75
CA ARG A 97 8.65 -2.27 20.64
C ARG A 97 9.47 -3.47 20.18
N ASN A 98 10.29 -3.23 19.18
CA ASN A 98 11.25 -4.18 18.64
C ASN A 98 10.62 -5.51 18.21
N THR A 99 9.39 -5.45 17.70
CA THR A 99 8.67 -6.58 17.14
C THR A 99 8.17 -6.26 15.75
N GLU A 100 7.83 -7.31 15.02
CA GLU A 100 7.25 -7.21 13.70
C GLU A 100 6.14 -8.25 13.50
N ALA A 101 5.10 -7.87 12.75
CA ALA A 101 4.02 -8.74 12.30
C ALA A 101 4.01 -8.78 10.76
N THR A 102 4.13 -9.98 10.20
CA THR A 102 4.23 -10.18 8.74
C THR A 102 2.99 -10.89 8.21
N TYR A 103 2.51 -10.38 7.08
CA TYR A 103 1.40 -10.92 6.29
C TYR A 103 1.93 -11.32 4.92
N THR A 104 1.83 -12.60 4.58
CA THR A 104 2.29 -13.19 3.32
C THR A 104 1.13 -13.26 2.34
N LEU A 105 1.35 -12.74 1.15
CA LEU A 105 0.31 -12.60 0.13
C LEU A 105 0.51 -13.71 -0.90
N THR A 106 -0.12 -14.86 -0.64
CA THR A 106 -0.02 -16.03 -1.53
C THR A 106 -1.24 -16.14 -2.47
N GLY A 107 -1.02 -16.66 -3.67
CA GLY A 107 -2.08 -17.13 -4.57
C GLY A 107 -2.68 -16.12 -5.54
N ASN A 108 -2.62 -14.81 -5.27
CA ASN A 108 -3.08 -13.75 -6.18
C ASN A 108 -2.16 -12.53 -6.09
N ALA A 109 -1.97 -11.79 -7.20
CA ALA A 109 -1.19 -10.55 -7.23
C ALA A 109 -1.93 -9.43 -6.48
N MET A 110 -1.89 -9.48 -5.15
CA MET A 110 -2.36 -8.43 -4.26
C MET A 110 -1.43 -7.24 -4.41
N GLY A 111 -1.90 -6.12 -4.94
CA GLY A 111 -1.07 -4.93 -5.08
C GLY A 111 -1.78 -3.66 -4.64
N VAL A 112 -2.84 -3.80 -3.84
CA VAL A 112 -3.41 -2.71 -3.08
C VAL A 112 -3.51 -3.16 -1.63
N ILE A 113 -2.94 -2.37 -0.72
CA ILE A 113 -3.18 -2.50 0.73
C ILE A 113 -3.83 -1.23 1.22
N SER A 114 -4.79 -1.34 2.13
CA SER A 114 -5.39 -0.18 2.79
C SER A 114 -5.64 -0.48 4.25
N PHE A 115 -5.27 0.46 5.13
CA PHE A 115 -5.42 0.32 6.57
C PHE A 115 -5.46 1.69 7.24
N ILE A 116 -6.02 1.73 8.43
CA ILE A 116 -5.98 2.89 9.31
C ILE A 116 -4.69 2.80 10.13
N TRP A 117 -3.81 3.79 10.01
CA TRP A 117 -2.59 3.90 10.78
C TRP A 117 -2.80 4.89 11.93
N GLY A 118 -2.69 4.40 13.18
CA GLY A 118 -2.67 5.25 14.37
C GLY A 118 -1.28 5.85 14.58
N SER A 119 -1.20 7.17 14.73
CA SER A 119 0.03 7.92 14.97
C SER A 119 1.23 7.48 14.09
N PRO A 120 1.22 7.78 12.77
CA PRO A 120 2.38 7.48 11.93
C PRO A 120 3.64 8.19 12.44
N ASP A 121 4.55 7.42 13.03
CA ASP A 121 5.78 7.91 13.63
C ASP A 121 7.03 7.35 12.92
N THR A 122 8.19 7.98 13.12
CA THR A 122 9.45 7.60 12.43
C THR A 122 10.05 6.29 12.92
N TYR A 123 9.59 5.77 14.05
CA TYR A 123 9.96 4.47 14.60
C TYR A 123 8.98 3.35 14.20
N ASN A 124 7.97 3.66 13.39
CA ASN A 124 7.01 2.71 12.85
C ASN A 124 7.27 2.53 11.37
N ASP A 125 7.71 1.34 10.97
CA ASP A 125 7.95 1.00 9.57
C ASP A 125 6.87 0.05 9.05
N LEU A 126 6.29 0.41 7.91
CA LEU A 126 5.62 -0.51 7.00
C LEU A 126 6.63 -0.94 5.94
N GLU A 127 7.01 -2.19 5.94
CA GLU A 127 7.88 -2.79 4.93
C GLU A 127 7.03 -3.60 3.95
N ILE A 128 7.22 -3.35 2.65
CA ILE A 128 6.48 -4.00 1.56
C ILE A 128 7.50 -4.69 0.67
N LYS A 129 7.43 -6.02 0.61
CA LYS A 129 8.22 -6.80 -0.33
C LYS A 129 7.44 -6.94 -1.63
N LEU A 130 7.99 -6.44 -2.72
CA LEU A 130 7.37 -6.48 -4.04
C LEU A 130 7.59 -7.84 -4.70
N ALA A 131 6.56 -8.34 -5.37
CA ALA A 131 6.64 -9.57 -6.14
C ALA A 131 7.45 -9.38 -7.42
N GLY A 132 7.84 -10.51 -8.02
CA GLY A 132 8.56 -10.52 -9.30
C GLY A 132 9.98 -9.94 -9.22
N GLY A 133 10.56 -9.88 -8.03
CA GLY A 133 11.91 -9.35 -7.81
C GLY A 133 11.96 -7.82 -7.72
N GLY A 134 10.84 -7.14 -7.44
CA GLY A 134 10.76 -5.68 -7.34
C GLY A 134 11.52 -5.07 -6.15
N GLY A 135 12.02 -5.88 -5.21
CA GLY A 135 12.75 -5.43 -4.03
C GLY A 135 11.83 -5.12 -2.85
N THR A 136 12.30 -4.27 -1.93
CA THR A 136 11.59 -3.89 -0.71
C THR A 136 11.42 -2.38 -0.65
N VAL A 137 10.21 -1.93 -0.31
CA VAL A 137 9.88 -0.54 -0.02
C VAL A 137 9.60 -0.40 1.47
N THR A 138 10.11 0.66 2.10
CA THR A 138 9.84 0.96 3.52
C THR A 138 9.20 2.34 3.61
N ILE A 139 8.08 2.41 4.33
CA ILE A 139 7.29 3.62 4.58
C ILE A 139 7.24 3.83 6.09
N ASN A 140 7.48 5.05 6.57
CA ASN A 140 7.33 5.40 7.98
C ASN A 140 6.72 6.78 8.15
N GLY A 141 6.54 7.25 9.39
CA GLY A 141 5.92 8.55 9.67
C GLY A 141 6.63 9.76 9.05
N ALA A 142 7.91 9.66 8.64
CA ALA A 142 8.63 10.73 7.94
C ALA A 142 8.46 10.69 6.40
N ASP A 143 7.73 9.72 5.86
CA ASP A 143 7.50 9.63 4.42
C ASP A 143 6.81 10.90 3.90
N PRO A 144 7.37 11.55 2.85
CA PRO A 144 6.78 12.75 2.25
C PRO A 144 5.32 12.60 1.84
N ALA A 145 4.89 11.40 1.44
CA ALA A 145 3.51 11.11 1.05
C ALA A 145 2.52 11.19 2.22
N LEU A 146 2.99 11.04 3.46
CA LEU A 146 2.18 11.17 4.67
C LEU A 146 2.13 12.61 5.22
N GLN A 147 3.10 13.46 4.87
CA GLN A 147 3.23 14.82 5.41
C GLN A 147 2.05 15.77 5.16
N PRO A 148 1.28 15.69 4.05
CA PRO A 148 0.12 16.57 3.85
C PRO A 148 -0.95 16.50 4.96
N ILE A 149 -1.06 15.36 5.66
CA ILE A 149 -1.99 15.18 6.79
C ILE A 149 -1.21 15.16 8.12
N PHE A 150 0.03 14.64 8.11
CA PHE A 150 0.92 14.59 9.27
C PHE A 150 2.19 15.44 9.06
N PRO A 151 2.09 16.78 9.03
CA PRO A 151 3.23 17.65 8.72
C PRO A 151 4.31 17.69 9.81
N SER A 152 4.09 17.04 10.96
CA SER A 152 5.07 16.88 12.02
C SER A 152 5.02 15.45 12.57
N PRO A 153 5.85 14.53 12.04
CA PRO A 153 6.02 13.18 12.58
C PRO A 153 6.43 13.26 14.06
N GLY A 154 5.94 12.37 14.92
CA GLY A 154 6.39 12.31 16.32
C GLY A 154 5.54 13.06 17.35
N LEU A 155 4.41 13.67 16.98
CA LEU A 155 3.50 14.33 17.94
C LEU A 155 2.39 13.40 18.49
N GLY A 156 2.40 12.11 18.11
CA GLY A 156 1.73 11.07 18.91
C GLY A 156 0.20 11.09 18.91
N ARG A 157 -0.46 11.78 17.96
CA ARG A 157 -1.92 11.99 17.99
C ARG A 157 -2.53 12.03 16.59
N GLY A 158 -3.58 11.22 16.41
CA GLY A 158 -4.39 11.16 15.20
C GLY A 158 -4.23 9.83 14.47
N ALA A 159 -5.04 9.64 13.45
CA ALA A 159 -4.96 8.52 12.54
C ALA A 159 -5.14 8.95 11.09
N VAL A 160 -4.77 8.08 10.17
CA VAL A 160 -4.90 8.27 8.73
C VAL A 160 -5.28 6.97 8.08
N LEU A 161 -6.18 7.03 7.11
CA LEU A 161 -6.37 5.92 6.18
C LEU A 161 -5.26 5.99 5.13
N VAL A 162 -4.38 4.99 5.13
CA VAL A 162 -3.28 4.84 4.17
C VAL A 162 -3.66 3.80 3.13
N THR A 163 -3.42 4.09 1.86
CA THR A 163 -3.54 3.11 0.78
C THR A 163 -2.25 3.08 -0.02
N VAL A 164 -1.69 1.89 -0.21
CA VAL A 164 -0.48 1.69 -1.02
C VAL A 164 -0.81 0.79 -2.20
N THR A 165 -0.45 1.25 -3.39
CA THR A 165 -0.75 0.60 -4.66
C THR A 165 0.54 0.28 -5.42
N ASP A 166 0.73 -0.98 -5.81
CA ASP A 166 1.76 -1.39 -6.76
C ASP A 166 1.50 -0.75 -8.13
N THR A 167 2.50 -0.06 -8.65
CA THR A 167 2.42 0.61 -9.95
C THR A 167 2.92 -0.27 -11.09
N VAL A 168 3.63 -1.36 -10.77
CA VAL A 168 4.25 -2.28 -11.74
C VAL A 168 3.29 -3.42 -12.09
N GLY A 169 2.37 -3.76 -11.18
CA GLY A 169 1.33 -4.77 -11.37
C GLY A 169 1.79 -6.21 -11.10
N ALA A 170 2.98 -6.40 -10.50
CA ALA A 170 3.46 -7.70 -10.05
C ALA A 170 2.78 -8.16 -8.75
N GLY A 171 2.27 -7.20 -7.97
CA GLY A 171 1.75 -7.38 -6.64
C GLY A 171 2.83 -7.31 -5.55
N PHE A 172 2.42 -7.62 -4.34
CA PHE A 172 3.21 -7.69 -3.13
C PHE A 172 3.40 -9.16 -2.75
N GLU A 173 4.60 -9.53 -2.30
CA GLU A 173 4.90 -10.83 -1.69
C GLU A 173 4.51 -10.85 -0.21
N SER A 174 4.85 -9.78 0.51
CA SER A 174 4.53 -9.65 1.93
C SER A 174 4.47 -8.19 2.35
N ILE A 175 3.74 -7.95 3.43
CA ILE A 175 3.82 -6.70 4.18
C ILE A 175 4.20 -7.00 5.62
N THR A 176 5.05 -6.15 6.20
CA THR A 176 5.53 -6.30 7.57
C THR A 176 5.35 -4.97 8.29
N PHE A 177 4.57 -5.00 9.37
CA PHE A 177 4.42 -3.88 10.30
C PHE A 177 5.45 -4.03 11.40
N ARG A 178 6.24 -2.99 11.64
CA ARG A 178 7.40 -3.04 12.54
C ARG A 178 7.47 -1.80 13.41
N SER A 179 7.78 -1.97 14.70
CA SER A 179 8.10 -0.85 15.57
C SER A 179 9.49 -1.02 16.18
N THR A 180 10.34 0.01 16.09
CA THR A 180 11.68 0.05 16.71
C THR A 180 11.71 1.08 17.83
N GLY A 181 11.61 0.66 19.09
CA GLY A 181 11.45 1.59 20.22
C GLY A 181 10.00 1.70 20.69
N LEU A 182 9.62 2.80 21.33
CA LEU A 182 8.29 2.99 21.91
C LEU A 182 7.68 4.33 21.49
N PRO A 183 6.33 4.43 21.38
CA PRO A 183 5.29 3.39 21.53
C PRO A 183 5.17 2.37 20.36
N ALA A 184 4.12 1.52 20.40
CA ALA A 184 3.83 0.48 19.41
C ALA A 184 3.45 1.07 18.04
N PHE A 185 3.43 0.22 17.00
CA PHE A 185 2.75 0.52 15.73
C PHE A 185 1.31 0.05 15.87
N GLU A 186 0.33 0.95 15.80
CA GLU A 186 -1.09 0.60 15.85
C GLU A 186 -1.79 0.76 14.49
N PHE A 187 -2.51 -0.27 14.07
CA PHE A 187 -3.29 -0.24 12.83
C PHE A 187 -4.59 -1.03 12.89
N ALA A 188 -5.55 -0.64 12.06
CA ALA A 188 -6.87 -1.28 11.99
C ALA A 188 -7.41 -1.31 10.55
N ASN A 189 -8.48 -2.10 10.34
CA ASN A 189 -9.18 -2.23 9.07
C ASN A 189 -8.24 -2.57 7.89
N LEU A 190 -7.27 -3.45 8.11
CA LEU A 190 -6.34 -3.91 7.09
C LEU A 190 -7.09 -4.70 6.02
N THR A 191 -7.00 -4.21 4.79
CA THR A 191 -7.56 -4.83 3.59
C THR A 191 -6.49 -4.98 2.53
N MET A 192 -6.61 -6.03 1.73
CA MET A 192 -5.72 -6.36 0.62
C MET A 192 -6.58 -6.67 -0.60
N ALA A 193 -6.22 -6.13 -1.75
CA ALA A 193 -6.92 -6.36 -3.01
C ALA A 193 -5.97 -6.59 -4.18
N ALA A 194 -6.46 -7.34 -5.18
CA ALA A 194 -5.73 -7.58 -6.41
C ALA A 194 -5.51 -6.29 -7.20
N VAL A 195 -4.37 -6.19 -7.89
CA VAL A 195 -4.20 -5.13 -8.90
C VAL A 195 -5.21 -5.37 -10.02
N PRO A 196 -6.03 -4.37 -10.40
CA PRO A 196 -6.86 -4.48 -11.59
C PRO A 196 -5.98 -4.85 -12.79
N LEU A 197 -6.33 -5.92 -13.50
CA LEU A 197 -5.56 -6.34 -14.67
C LEU A 197 -5.42 -5.16 -15.64
N PRO A 198 -4.20 -4.84 -16.11
CA PRO A 198 -4.02 -3.79 -17.09
C PRO A 198 -4.94 -4.04 -18.28
N ALA A 199 -5.41 -2.97 -18.93
CA ALA A 199 -6.19 -3.08 -20.17
C ALA A 199 -5.41 -3.74 -21.33
N SER A 200 -4.23 -4.32 -21.08
CA SER A 200 -3.38 -5.01 -22.05
C SER A 200 -4.10 -6.13 -22.78
N LEU A 201 -4.96 -6.91 -22.11
CA LEU A 201 -5.77 -7.95 -22.76
C LEU A 201 -6.80 -7.33 -23.73
N PRO A 202 -7.68 -6.41 -23.29
CA PRO A 202 -8.55 -5.67 -24.22
C PRO A 202 -7.79 -4.97 -25.35
N LEU A 203 -6.64 -4.36 -25.07
CA LEU A 203 -5.82 -3.65 -26.05
C LEU A 203 -5.16 -4.62 -27.05
N LEU A 204 -4.70 -5.77 -26.59
CA LEU A 204 -4.18 -6.85 -27.43
C LEU A 204 -5.29 -7.36 -28.35
N PHE A 205 -6.49 -7.62 -27.82
CA PHE A 205 -7.63 -8.03 -28.64
C PHE A 205 -8.05 -6.94 -29.62
N ALA A 206 -8.04 -5.67 -29.22
CA ALA A 206 -8.31 -4.56 -30.12
C ALA A 206 -7.24 -4.45 -31.22
N GLY A 207 -5.97 -4.62 -30.88
CA GLY A 207 -4.85 -4.63 -31.83
C GLY A 207 -4.93 -5.78 -32.83
N LEU A 208 -5.13 -7.01 -32.34
CA LEU A 208 -5.31 -8.21 -33.18
C LEU A 208 -6.56 -8.09 -34.06
N GLY A 209 -7.66 -7.60 -33.51
CA GLY A 209 -8.91 -7.33 -34.24
C GLY A 209 -8.71 -6.29 -35.34
N GLY A 210 -8.00 -5.20 -35.05
CA GLY A 210 -7.63 -4.17 -36.02
C GLY A 210 -6.79 -4.73 -37.19
N ILE A 211 -5.79 -5.57 -36.89
CA ILE A 211 -4.96 -6.23 -37.92
C ILE A 211 -5.80 -7.18 -38.79
N ALA A 212 -6.66 -7.99 -38.17
CA ALA A 212 -7.55 -8.91 -38.89
C ALA A 212 -8.51 -8.15 -39.82
N PHE A 213 -9.06 -7.02 -39.36
CA PHE A 213 -9.93 -6.16 -40.14
C PHE A 213 -9.21 -5.50 -41.33
N MET A 214 -7.97 -5.03 -41.15
CA MET A 214 -7.18 -4.50 -42.27
C MET A 214 -6.88 -5.57 -43.33
N ARG A 215 -6.61 -6.81 -42.91
CA ARG A 215 -6.38 -7.93 -43.82
C ARG A 215 -7.64 -8.30 -44.61
N SER A 216 -8.83 -8.24 -43.99
CA SER A 216 -10.08 -8.57 -44.67
C SER A 216 -10.44 -7.54 -45.75
N ARG A 217 -10.06 -6.26 -45.58
CA ARG A 217 -10.26 -5.22 -46.60
C ARG A 217 -9.37 -5.40 -47.84
N ARG A 218 -8.16 -5.94 -47.70
CA ARG A 218 -7.25 -6.19 -48.84
C ARG A 218 -7.67 -7.34 -49.74
N LYS A 219 -8.52 -8.26 -49.26
CA LYS A 219 -9.02 -9.38 -50.08
C LYS A 219 -10.24 -9.04 -50.94
N LYS A 220 -10.87 -7.88 -50.71
CA LYS A 220 -12.08 -7.44 -51.42
C LYS A 220 -11.79 -6.38 -52.50
N SER A 221 -10.52 -6.04 -52.72
CA SER A 221 -10.05 -5.16 -53.81
C SER A 221 -9.07 -5.92 -54.67
#